data_AF-A0A352IP00-F1
#
_entry.id   AF-A0A352IP00-F1
#
_cell.length_a   1.000
_cell.length_b   1.000
_cell.length_c   1.000
_cell.angle_alpha   90.00
_cell.angle_beta   90.00
_cell.angle_gamma   90.00
#
_symmetry.space_group_name_H-M   'P 1'
#
loop_
_entity.id
_entity.type
_entity.pdbx_description
1 polymer ?
#
loop_
_entity_poly.entity_id
_entity_poly.type
_entity_poly.pdbx_seq_one_letter_code
_entity_poly.pdbx_strand_id
1 'polypeptide(L)'
;GATMYHWGLHPWGIYAIVALSLAFFAFNKNMPLTIRSAFFPLLRDKVWGWPGHIIDVLAVVATIFGLATSLGFGAQQAASGLNYLFGIGAGINVQMAIIVGVTALALISVLRGLDGGVKVLSNINMGV
;
A
#
# COMPACT_ATOMS: atom_id res chain seq x y z
N GLY A 1 14.91 22.36 2.38
CA GLY A 1 13.46 22.69 2.34
C GLY A 1 12.64 21.61 1.65
N ALA A 2 12.88 21.37 0.35
CA ALA A 2 12.07 20.48 -0.48
C ALA A 2 11.90 19.05 0.06
N THR A 3 12.95 18.39 0.56
CA THR A 3 12.86 17.03 1.11
C THR A 3 11.88 16.95 2.29
N MET A 4 11.94 17.92 3.22
CA MET A 4 11.03 17.96 4.37
C MET A 4 9.59 18.27 3.94
N TYR A 5 9.39 19.01 2.86
CA TYR A 5 8.05 19.25 2.32
C TYR A 5 7.43 17.95 1.75
N HIS A 6 8.22 17.15 1.03
CA HIS A 6 7.71 15.93 0.37
C HIS A 6 7.63 14.71 1.29
N TRP A 7 8.43 14.67 2.37
CA TRP A 7 8.53 13.52 3.28
C TRP A 7 8.17 13.83 4.74
N GLY A 8 7.89 15.09 5.05
CA GLY A 8 7.46 15.55 6.37
C GLY A 8 5.93 15.61 6.46
N LEU A 9 5.39 16.65 7.11
CA LEU A 9 3.99 16.67 7.53
C LEU A 9 2.94 16.57 6.41
N HIS A 10 3.27 16.97 5.18
CA HIS A 10 2.31 17.02 4.08
C HIS A 10 1.71 15.65 3.71
N PRO A 11 2.50 14.62 3.34
CA PRO A 11 1.97 13.27 3.09
C PRO A 11 1.36 12.63 4.35
N TRP A 12 1.97 12.83 5.52
CA TRP A 12 1.47 12.24 6.77
C TRP A 12 0.11 12.80 7.18
N GLY A 13 -0.18 14.08 6.89
CA GLY A 13 -1.49 14.69 7.12
C GLY A 13 -2.59 14.01 6.31
N ILE A 14 -2.30 13.62 5.07
CA ILE A 14 -3.24 12.88 4.21
C ILE A 14 -3.57 11.52 4.83
N TYR A 15 -2.54 10.78 5.27
CA TYR A 15 -2.74 9.49 5.94
C TYR A 15 -3.53 9.61 7.24
N ALA A 16 -3.23 10.63 8.05
CA ALA A 16 -3.92 10.88 9.31
C ALA A 16 -5.42 11.14 9.11
N ILE A 17 -5.79 11.94 8.11
CA ILE A 17 -7.20 12.24 7.80
C ILE A 17 -7.96 10.98 7.40
N VAL A 18 -7.39 10.16 6.52
CA VAL A 18 -8.03 8.92 6.05
C VAL A 18 -8.13 7.91 7.19
N ALA A 19 -7.04 7.69 7.93
CA ALA A 19 -7.01 6.75 9.04
C ALA A 19 -7.99 7.14 10.16
N LEU A 20 -8.03 8.42 10.55
CA LEU A 20 -8.93 8.91 11.59
C LEU A 20 -10.40 8.76 11.17
N SER A 21 -10.71 9.08 9.90
CA SER A 21 -12.06 8.94 9.36
C SER A 21 -12.53 7.48 9.41
N LEU A 22 -11.71 6.55 8.89
CA LEU A 22 -12.02 5.12 8.92
C LEU A 22 -12.14 4.58 10.35
N ALA A 23 -11.21 4.96 11.23
CA ALA A 23 -11.24 4.54 12.63
C ALA A 23 -12.51 5.04 13.35
N PHE A 24 -12.89 6.30 13.15
CA PHE A 24 -14.10 6.85 13.76
C PHE A 24 -15.37 6.12 13.30
N PHE A 25 -15.53 5.91 11.99
CA PHE A 25 -16.73 5.22 11.50
C PHE A 25 -16.76 3.74 11.87
N ALA A 26 -15.62 3.07 11.86
CA ALA A 26 -15.54 1.66 12.25
C ALA A 26 -15.74 1.45 13.75
N PHE A 27 -15.02 2.18 14.59
CA PHE A 27 -14.97 1.92 16.03
C PHE A 27 -15.97 2.75 16.85
N ASN A 28 -16.31 3.98 16.44
CA ASN A 28 -17.26 4.82 17.18
C ASN A 28 -18.69 4.75 16.63
N LYS A 29 -18.85 4.40 15.35
CA LYS A 29 -20.17 4.34 14.68
C LYS A 29 -20.58 2.94 14.25
N ASN A 30 -19.78 1.91 14.55
CA ASN A 30 -20.06 0.51 14.19
C ASN A 30 -20.38 0.31 12.70
N MET A 31 -19.76 1.11 11.82
CA MET A 31 -19.89 0.95 10.38
C MET A 31 -18.80 0.03 9.82
N PRO A 32 -19.02 -0.63 8.66
CA PRO A 32 -17.98 -1.36 7.96
C PRO A 32 -16.69 -0.55 7.75
N LEU A 33 -15.52 -1.17 7.93
CA LEU A 33 -14.21 -0.57 7.69
C LEU A 33 -13.93 -0.46 6.18
N THR A 34 -14.60 0.49 5.53
CA THR A 34 -14.55 0.71 4.08
C THR A 34 -14.49 2.22 3.79
N ILE A 35 -13.87 2.61 2.67
CA ILE A 35 -13.69 4.04 2.34
C ILE A 35 -15.04 4.73 2.16
N ARG A 36 -16.04 4.06 1.56
CA ARG A 36 -17.41 4.58 1.47
C ARG A 36 -18.02 4.99 2.81
N SER A 37 -17.68 4.33 3.93
CA SER A 37 -18.22 4.67 5.25
C SER A 37 -17.81 6.07 5.70
N ALA A 38 -16.61 6.53 5.30
CA ALA A 38 -16.14 7.88 5.60
C ALA A 38 -17.00 8.97 4.93
N PHE A 39 -17.72 8.64 3.86
CA PHE A 39 -18.59 9.57 3.13
C PHE A 39 -20.04 9.56 3.63
N PHE A 40 -20.37 8.72 4.62
CA PHE A 40 -21.72 8.65 5.18
C PHE A 40 -22.28 10.01 5.66
N PRO A 41 -21.52 10.92 6.29
CA PRO A 41 -22.05 12.24 6.69
C PRO A 41 -22.56 13.09 5.52
N LEU A 42 -21.97 12.91 4.33
CA LEU A 42 -22.28 13.68 3.13
C LEU A 42 -23.36 13.01 2.29
N LEU A 43 -23.27 11.69 2.11
CA LEU A 43 -24.09 10.92 1.18
C LEU A 43 -25.21 10.12 1.87
N ARG A 44 -25.16 9.98 3.20
CA ARG A 44 -26.09 9.18 4.03
C ARG A 44 -26.24 7.78 3.44
N ASP A 45 -27.47 7.28 3.31
CA ASP A 45 -27.76 5.93 2.81
C ASP A 45 -27.30 5.67 1.37
N LYS A 46 -26.98 6.73 0.59
CA LYS A 46 -26.46 6.58 -0.77
C LYS A 46 -25.07 5.93 -0.80
N VAL A 47 -24.33 5.89 0.31
CA VAL A 47 -23.05 5.14 0.37
C VAL A 47 -23.24 3.63 0.19
N TRP A 48 -24.45 3.11 0.40
CA TRP A 48 -24.76 1.70 0.19
C TRP A 48 -25.23 1.39 -1.25
N GLY A 49 -25.34 2.42 -2.09
CA GLY A 49 -25.70 2.30 -3.49
C GLY A 49 -24.53 2.57 -4.44
N TRP A 50 -24.86 2.89 -5.68
CA TRP A 50 -23.89 3.16 -6.75
C TRP A 50 -22.82 4.22 -6.42
N PRO A 51 -23.13 5.33 -5.72
CA PRO A 51 -22.10 6.29 -5.31
C PRO A 51 -21.01 5.67 -4.42
N GLY A 52 -21.38 4.77 -3.51
CA GLY A 52 -20.40 4.07 -2.66
C GLY A 52 -19.54 3.08 -3.44
N HIS A 53 -20.09 2.42 -4.47
CA HIS A 53 -19.31 1.53 -5.34
C HIS A 53 -18.23 2.29 -6.09
N ILE A 54 -18.54 3.49 -6.58
CA ILE A 54 -17.54 4.35 -7.24
C ILE A 54 -16.42 4.71 -6.26
N ILE A 55 -16.76 5.10 -5.04
CA ILE A 55 -15.77 5.46 -4.01
C ILE A 55 -14.81 4.30 -3.73
N ASP A 56 -15.34 3.09 -3.53
CA ASP A 56 -14.50 1.93 -3.25
C ASP A 56 -13.67 1.50 -4.45
N VAL A 57 -14.22 1.55 -5.68
CA VAL A 57 -13.46 1.25 -6.89
C VAL A 57 -12.31 2.23 -7.07
N LEU A 58 -12.56 3.53 -6.89
CA LEU A 58 -11.51 4.54 -6.96
C LEU A 58 -10.43 4.30 -5.89
N ALA A 59 -10.83 3.93 -4.67
CA ALA A 59 -9.89 3.61 -3.61
C ALA A 59 -9.02 2.40 -3.96
N VAL A 60 -9.62 1.29 -4.42
CA VAL A 60 -8.89 0.08 -4.83
C VAL A 60 -7.94 0.40 -5.98
N VAL A 61 -8.40 1.12 -7.00
CA VAL A 61 -7.57 1.53 -8.14
C VAL A 61 -6.40 2.40 -7.68
N ALA A 62 -6.64 3.40 -6.84
CA ALA A 62 -5.60 4.27 -6.30
C ALA A 62 -4.56 3.47 -5.49
N THR A 63 -4.99 2.51 -4.67
CA THR A 63 -4.09 1.64 -3.92
C THR A 63 -3.24 0.77 -4.86
N ILE A 64 -3.84 0.17 -5.89
CA ILE A 64 -3.12 -0.67 -6.86
C ILE A 64 -2.06 0.15 -7.61
N PHE A 65 -2.40 1.34 -8.09
CA PHE A 65 -1.43 2.21 -8.78
C PHE A 65 -0.27 2.64 -7.87
N GLY A 66 -0.56 2.95 -6.60
CA GLY A 66 0.46 3.26 -5.61
C GLY A 66 1.42 2.08 -5.39
N LEU A 67 0.87 0.90 -5.13
CA LEU A 67 1.65 -0.33 -4.93
C LEU A 67 2.48 -0.70 -6.17
N ALA A 68 1.90 -0.61 -7.37
CA ALA A 68 2.59 -0.94 -8.63
C ALA A 68 3.79 -0.02 -8.88
N THR A 69 3.63 1.28 -8.62
CA THR A 69 4.71 2.26 -8.80
C THR A 69 5.86 2.01 -7.83
N SER A 70 5.57 1.84 -6.54
CA SER A 70 6.59 1.55 -5.52
C SER A 70 7.32 0.23 -5.79
N LEU A 71 6.60 -0.82 -6.20
CA LEU A 71 7.19 -2.12 -6.55
C LEU A 71 8.11 -2.01 -7.78
N GLY A 72 7.70 -1.25 -8.79
CA GLY A 72 8.50 -0.98 -9.99
C GLY A 72 9.83 -0.29 -9.66
N PHE A 73 9.80 0.77 -8.84
CA PHE A 73 11.02 1.43 -8.39
C PHE A 73 11.90 0.52 -7.53
N GLY A 74 11.31 -0.28 -6.64
CA GLY A 74 12.05 -1.26 -5.84
C GLY A 74 12.76 -2.30 -6.71
N ALA A 75 12.09 -2.81 -7.75
CA ALA A 75 12.69 -3.77 -8.68
C ALA A 75 13.83 -3.16 -9.50
N GLN A 76 13.68 -1.92 -9.97
CA GLN A 76 14.75 -1.19 -10.66
C GLN A 76 15.96 -0.97 -9.76
N GLN A 77 15.73 -0.59 -8.50
CA GLN A 77 16.79 -0.38 -7.53
C GLN A 77 17.53 -1.69 -7.20
N ALA A 78 16.79 -2.78 -6.98
CA ALA A 78 17.37 -4.11 -6.74
C ALA A 78 18.15 -4.64 -7.96
N ALA A 79 17.61 -4.50 -9.17
CA ALA A 79 18.29 -4.89 -10.41
C ALA A 79 19.60 -4.10 -10.62
N SER A 80 19.59 -2.81 -10.29
CA SER A 80 20.80 -1.97 -10.36
C SER A 80 21.85 -2.41 -9.34
N GLY A 81 21.42 -2.80 -8.13
CA GLY A 81 22.31 -3.36 -7.10
C GLY A 81 22.93 -4.70 -7.53
N LEU A 82 22.15 -5.60 -8.12
CA LEU A 82 22.67 -6.85 -8.68
C LEU A 82 23.66 -6.62 -9.82
N ASN A 83 23.42 -5.63 -10.66
CA ASN A 83 24.35 -5.25 -11.71
C ASN A 83 25.67 -4.74 -11.15
N TYR A 84 25.59 -3.86 -10.15
CA TYR A 84 26.76 -3.31 -9.49
C TYR A 84 27.60 -4.38 -8.78
N LEU A 85 26.98 -5.32 -8.07
CA LEU A 85 27.68 -6.32 -7.25
C LEU A 85 28.14 -7.55 -8.05
N PHE A 86 27.32 -8.02 -9.00
CA PHE A 86 27.50 -9.31 -9.66
C PHE A 86 27.60 -9.20 -11.19
N GLY A 87 27.50 -8.00 -11.76
CA GLY A 87 27.52 -7.79 -13.21
C GLY A 87 26.28 -8.30 -13.94
N ILE A 88 25.22 -8.72 -13.22
CA ILE A 88 23.97 -9.22 -13.80
C ILE A 88 23.23 -8.03 -14.42
N GLY A 89 22.92 -8.05 -15.72
CA GLY A 89 22.30 -6.91 -16.41
C GLY A 89 21.00 -6.40 -15.75
N ALA A 90 20.80 -5.08 -15.67
CA ALA A 90 19.61 -4.46 -15.06
C ALA A 90 18.39 -4.34 -16.00
N GLY A 91 18.32 -5.20 -17.02
CA GLY A 91 17.29 -5.16 -18.06
C GLY A 91 15.91 -5.60 -17.57
N ILE A 92 14.89 -5.43 -18.43
CA ILE A 92 13.48 -5.70 -18.10
C ILE A 92 13.24 -7.13 -17.57
N ASN A 93 13.95 -8.12 -18.10
CA ASN A 93 13.81 -9.52 -17.66
C ASN A 93 14.21 -9.72 -16.20
N VAL A 94 15.28 -9.05 -15.75
CA VAL A 94 15.75 -9.14 -14.35
C VAL A 94 14.78 -8.42 -13.42
N GLN A 95 14.29 -7.24 -13.83
CA GLN A 95 13.28 -6.52 -13.06
C GLN A 95 11.98 -7.34 -12.92
N MET A 96 11.50 -7.97 -13.99
CA MET A 96 10.33 -8.86 -13.94
C MET A 96 10.57 -10.08 -13.03
N ALA A 97 11.74 -10.71 -13.11
CA ALA A 97 12.08 -11.84 -12.23
C ALA A 97 12.08 -11.43 -10.75
N ILE A 98 12.62 -10.25 -10.42
CA ILE A 98 12.59 -9.68 -9.07
C ILE A 98 11.15 -9.43 -8.61
N ILE A 99 10.33 -8.79 -9.45
CA ILE A 99 8.91 -8.53 -9.14
C ILE A 99 8.18 -9.83 -8.82
N VAL A 100 8.27 -10.82 -9.70
CA VAL A 100 7.61 -12.14 -9.50
C VAL A 100 8.10 -12.79 -8.21
N GLY A 101 9.41 -12.78 -7.95
CA GLY A 101 9.99 -13.36 -6.74
C GLY A 101 9.49 -12.67 -5.46
N VAL A 102 9.54 -11.34 -5.41
CA VAL A 102 9.09 -10.57 -4.24
C VAL A 102 7.58 -10.70 -4.03
N THR A 103 6.78 -10.67 -5.11
CA THR A 103 5.33 -10.88 -5.01
C THR A 103 4.99 -12.29 -4.53
N ALA A 104 5.71 -13.32 -4.96
CA ALA A 104 5.51 -14.68 -4.47
C ALA A 104 5.83 -14.79 -2.96
N LEU A 105 6.92 -14.18 -2.51
CA LEU A 105 7.28 -14.13 -1.08
C LEU A 105 6.23 -13.36 -0.26
N ALA A 106 5.76 -12.22 -0.77
CA ALA A 106 4.70 -11.44 -0.13
C ALA A 106 3.39 -12.24 -0.05
N LEU A 107 3.02 -12.97 -1.09
CA LEU A 107 1.84 -13.85 -1.09
C LEU A 107 1.97 -14.95 -0.05
N ILE A 108 3.11 -15.65 0.01
CA ILE A 108 3.37 -16.67 1.02
C ILE A 108 3.26 -16.08 2.44
N SER A 109 3.77 -14.86 2.64
CA SER A 109 3.67 -14.14 3.92
C SER A 109 2.22 -13.83 4.29
N VAL A 110 1.40 -13.35 3.35
CA VAL A 110 -0.02 -13.07 3.59
C VAL A 110 -0.80 -14.36 3.89
N LEU A 111 -0.51 -15.45 3.16
CA LEU A 111 -1.16 -16.75 3.36
C LEU A 111 -0.85 -17.36 4.73
N ARG A 112 0.32 -17.08 5.31
CA ARG A 112 0.69 -17.50 6.68
C ARG A 112 0.01 -16.66 7.78
N GLY A 113 -0.73 -15.62 7.40
CA GLY A 113 -1.45 -14.74 8.33
C GLY A 113 -0.59 -13.67 8.99
N LEU A 114 -1.23 -12.85 9.83
CA LEU A 114 -0.62 -11.68 10.46
C LEU A 114 0.60 -12.05 11.31
N ASP A 115 0.44 -12.99 12.24
CA ASP A 115 1.49 -13.39 13.17
C ASP A 115 2.56 -14.29 12.53
N GLY A 116 2.15 -15.17 11.62
CA GLY A 116 3.04 -16.16 11.00
C GLY A 116 3.83 -15.67 9.79
N GLY A 117 3.45 -14.53 9.20
CA GLY A 117 4.11 -14.00 7.99
C GLY A 117 4.37 -12.51 8.07
N VAL A 118 3.32 -11.69 8.01
CA VAL A 118 3.44 -10.23 7.86
C VAL A 118 4.29 -9.61 8.97
N LYS A 119 4.04 -10.01 10.23
CA LYS A 119 4.78 -9.53 11.40
C LYS A 119 6.24 -9.98 11.38
N VAL A 120 6.52 -11.21 10.93
CA VAL A 120 7.89 -11.75 10.84
C VAL A 120 8.70 -10.95 9.84
N LEU A 121 8.18 -10.73 8.63
CA LEU A 121 8.84 -9.91 7.61
C LEU A 121 9.06 -8.48 8.08
N SER A 122 8.07 -7.89 8.76
CA SER A 122 8.19 -6.54 9.32
C SER A 122 9.27 -6.44 10.39
N ASN A 123 9.35 -7.41 11.31
CA ASN A 123 10.38 -7.44 12.36
C ASN A 123 11.79 -7.61 11.78
N ILE A 124 11.95 -8.43 10.74
CA ILE A 124 13.23 -8.57 10.04
C ILE A 124 13.63 -7.23 9.41
N ASN A 125 12.70 -6.57 8.69
CA ASN A 125 12.96 -5.28 8.07
C ASN A 125 13.35 -4.19 9.08
N MET A 126 12.78 -4.19 10.28
CA MET A 126 13.14 -3.22 11.33
C MET A 126 14.50 -3.49 11.97
N GLY A 127 15.03 -4.71 11.84
CA GLY A 127 16.32 -5.11 12.39
C GLY A 127 17.51 -4.95 11.45
N VAL A 128 17.26 -4.71 10.16
CA VAL A 128 18.27 -4.43 9.13
C VAL A 128 18.40 -2.93 8.93
#